data_AF-A0A1F9BYW9-F1
#
_entry.id   AF-A0A1F9BYW9-F1
#
_cell.length_a   1.000
_cell.length_b   1.000
_cell.length_c   1.000
_cell.angle_alpha   90.00
_cell.angle_beta   90.00
_cell.angle_gamma   90.00
#
_symmetry.space_group_name_H-M   'P 1'
#
loop_
_entity.id
_entity.type
_entity.pdbx_description
1 polymer ?
#
loop_
_entity_poly.entity_id
_entity_poly.type
_entity_poly.pdbx_seq_one_letter_code
_entity_poly.pdbx_strand_id
1 'polypeptide(L)'
;MIDTYINKIASITKRGDAREESYYSALAALLEEFSEIKRKKKVHVTVLPKKTEAGNPDFRVWDGKHSQVGYVEAKPPKANLDEIEIAVPWPGSDQINQLILQMSNE
;
A
#
# COMPACT_ATOMS: atom_id res chain seq x y z
N MET A 1 10.62 -9.44 8.51
CA MET A 1 9.67 -9.12 7.42
C MET A 1 8.23 -9.48 7.77
N ILE A 2 7.69 -10.68 7.48
CA ILE A 2 6.26 -10.97 7.74
C ILE A 2 5.94 -10.91 9.24
N ASP A 3 6.69 -11.61 10.09
CA ASP A 3 6.46 -11.56 11.54
C ASP A 3 6.61 -10.15 12.10
N THR A 4 7.57 -9.39 11.58
CA THR A 4 7.77 -7.97 11.90
C THR A 4 6.54 -7.14 11.54
N TYR A 5 5.98 -7.35 10.35
CA TYR A 5 4.78 -6.68 9.88
C TYR A 5 3.56 -7.03 10.74
N ILE A 6 3.31 -8.32 11.00
CA ILE A 6 2.21 -8.81 11.84
C ILE A 6 2.29 -8.21 13.24
N ASN A 7 3.45 -8.26 13.88
CA ASN A 7 3.65 -7.67 15.20
C ASN A 7 3.40 -6.16 15.21
N LYS A 8 3.79 -5.45 14.15
CA LYS A 8 3.60 -4.01 14.03
C LYS A 8 2.13 -3.66 13.87
N ILE A 9 1.39 -4.33 12.98
CA ILE A 9 -0.05 -4.08 12.83
C ILE A 9 -0.82 -4.44 14.10
N ALA A 10 -0.49 -5.56 14.76
CA ALA A 10 -1.12 -5.93 16.04
C ALA A 10 -0.88 -4.87 17.12
N SER A 11 0.34 -4.32 17.20
CA SER A 11 0.65 -3.21 18.13
C SER A 11 -0.11 -1.93 17.80
N ILE A 12 -0.36 -1.65 16.52
CA ILE A 12 -1.17 -0.52 16.07
C ILE A 12 -2.62 -0.73 16.50
N THR A 13 -3.21 -1.88 16.19
CA THR A 13 -4.59 -2.24 16.54
C THR A 13 -4.84 -2.19 18.04
N LYS A 14 -3.90 -2.74 18.84
CA LYS A 14 -4.03 -2.80 20.30
C LYS A 14 -4.16 -1.43 20.98
N ARG A 15 -3.72 -0.34 20.33
CA ARG A 15 -3.86 1.02 20.88
C ARG A 15 -5.32 1.51 20.89
N GLY A 16 -6.21 0.91 20.09
CA GLY A 16 -7.65 1.17 20.10
C GLY A 16 -8.09 2.46 19.41
N ASP A 17 -7.17 3.26 18.90
CA ASP A 17 -7.41 4.53 18.19
C ASP A 17 -6.90 4.49 16.73
N ALA A 18 -6.57 3.30 16.23
CA ALA A 18 -6.02 3.11 14.90
C ALA A 18 -7.02 3.49 13.80
N ARG A 19 -6.53 4.26 12.82
CA ARG A 19 -7.21 4.54 11.56
C ARG A 19 -6.48 3.83 10.42
N GLU A 20 -7.07 3.82 9.22
CA GLU A 20 -6.47 3.24 8.01
C GLU A 20 -5.01 3.70 7.83
N GLU A 21 -4.76 5.00 7.98
CA GLU A 21 -3.44 5.61 7.80
C GLU A 21 -2.43 5.18 8.88
N SER A 22 -2.90 4.72 10.04
CA SER A 22 -2.03 4.20 11.11
C SER A 22 -1.24 2.97 10.66
N TYR A 23 -1.74 2.22 9.67
CA TYR A 23 -1.11 1.00 9.17
C TYR A 23 -0.16 1.24 7.99
N TYR A 24 -0.21 2.41 7.35
CA TYR A 24 0.52 2.66 6.10
C TYR A 24 2.03 2.54 6.24
N SER A 25 2.59 3.01 7.35
CA SER A 25 4.04 2.88 7.62
C SER A 25 4.49 1.42 7.79
N ALA A 26 3.62 0.54 8.29
CA ALA A 26 3.93 -0.88 8.43
C ALA A 26 3.90 -1.57 7.06
N LEU A 27 2.89 -1.26 6.24
CA LEU A 27 2.77 -1.81 4.89
C LEU A 27 3.90 -1.33 3.97
N ALA A 28 4.25 -0.04 4.00
CA ALA A 28 5.37 0.49 3.21
C ALA A 28 6.69 -0.23 3.53
N ALA A 29 7.00 -0.41 4.82
CA ALA A 29 8.19 -1.15 5.26
C ALA A 29 8.18 -2.60 4.78
N LEU A 30 7.03 -3.28 4.85
CA LEU A 30 6.88 -4.64 4.33
C LEU A 30 7.21 -4.71 2.83
N LEU A 31 6.68 -3.79 2.03
CA LEU A 31 6.90 -3.77 0.58
C LEU A 31 8.38 -3.52 0.22
N GLU A 32 9.03 -2.59 0.92
CA GLU A 32 10.46 -2.31 0.75
C GLU A 32 11.32 -3.52 1.15
N GLU A 33 11.09 -4.09 2.34
CA GLU A 33 11.80 -5.28 2.82
C GLU A 33 11.57 -6.50 1.90
N PHE A 34 10.35 -6.69 1.42
CA PHE A 34 10.00 -7.80 0.52
C PHE A 34 10.75 -7.70 -0.80
N SER A 35 10.77 -6.52 -1.40
CA SER A 35 11.49 -6.33 -2.66
C SER A 35 12.98 -6.57 -2.49
N GLU A 36 13.58 -6.09 -1.40
CA GLU A 36 15.00 -6.29 -1.11
C GLU A 36 15.31 -7.78 -0.90
N ILE A 37 14.56 -8.47 -0.04
CA ILE A 37 14.84 -9.85 0.36
C ILE A 37 14.48 -10.86 -0.75
N LYS A 38 13.31 -10.71 -1.38
CA LYS A 38 12.76 -11.71 -2.31
C LYS A 38 13.08 -11.40 -3.76
N ARG A 39 13.20 -10.13 -4.13
CA ARG A 39 13.48 -9.72 -5.52
C ARG A 39 14.90 -9.19 -5.72
N LYS A 40 15.68 -8.99 -4.64
CA LYS A 40 17.02 -8.37 -4.69
C LYS A 40 16.99 -7.02 -5.42
N LYS A 41 15.90 -6.28 -5.21
CA LYS A 41 15.67 -4.97 -5.82
C LYS A 41 15.33 -3.98 -4.72
N LYS A 42 16.12 -2.93 -4.62
CA LYS A 42 15.79 -1.78 -3.81
C LYS A 42 14.63 -1.02 -4.44
N VAL A 43 13.57 -0.82 -3.67
CA VAL A 43 12.45 0.05 -4.02
C VAL A 43 12.28 1.08 -2.92
N HIS A 44 11.63 2.18 -3.23
CA HIS A 44 11.20 3.14 -2.23
C HIS A 44 9.69 3.31 -2.32
N VAL A 45 9.01 3.34 -1.18
CA VAL A 45 7.55 3.48 -1.10
C VAL A 45 7.22 4.81 -0.43
N THR A 46 6.50 5.67 -1.15
CA THR A 46 5.98 6.92 -0.61
C THR A 46 4.51 6.75 -0.26
N VAL A 47 4.16 7.03 1.01
CA VAL A 47 2.77 7.08 1.48
C VAL A 47 2.15 8.42 1.10
N LEU A 48 0.95 8.40 0.53
CA LEU A 48 0.21 9.58 0.09
C LEU A 48 -1.10 9.72 0.88
N PRO A 49 -1.08 10.38 2.05
CA PRO A 49 -2.22 10.40 2.97
C PRO A 49 -3.41 11.26 2.50
N LYS A 50 -3.35 11.90 1.32
CA LYS A 50 -4.44 12.77 0.83
C LYS A 50 -5.28 12.05 -0.22
N LYS A 51 -6.51 11.73 0.15
CA LYS A 51 -7.60 11.43 -0.80
C LYS A 51 -7.98 12.72 -1.53
N THR A 52 -7.95 12.71 -2.85
CA THR A 52 -8.48 13.78 -3.71
C THR A 52 -9.75 13.28 -4.40
N GLU A 53 -10.61 14.17 -4.90
CA GLU A 53 -11.83 13.78 -5.64
C GLU A 53 -11.54 12.98 -6.92
N ALA A 54 -10.38 13.17 -7.54
CA ALA A 54 -9.90 12.37 -8.67
C ALA A 54 -9.25 11.04 -8.25
N GLY A 55 -9.15 10.84 -6.93
CA GLY A 55 -8.40 9.82 -6.20
C GLY A 55 -6.89 9.82 -6.50
N ASN A 56 -6.10 9.75 -5.45
CA ASN A 56 -4.66 9.62 -5.52
C ASN A 56 -4.34 8.36 -4.75
N PRO A 57 -3.55 7.43 -5.32
CA PRO A 57 -3.33 6.13 -4.70
C PRO A 57 -2.67 6.29 -3.34
N ASP A 58 -2.99 5.42 -2.39
CA ASP A 58 -2.41 5.47 -1.03
C ASP A 58 -0.88 5.40 -1.02
N PHE A 59 -0.28 4.75 -2.02
CA PHE A 59 1.17 4.63 -2.15
C PHE A 59 1.66 4.80 -3.59
N ARG A 60 2.86 5.37 -3.71
CA ARG A 60 3.70 5.30 -4.92
C ARG A 60 4.91 4.41 -4.67
N VAL A 61 5.20 3.52 -5.60
CA VAL A 61 6.38 2.66 -5.59
C VAL A 61 7.38 3.16 -6.61
N TRP A 62 8.62 3.34 -6.19
CA TRP A 62 9.74 3.82 -6.99
C TRP A 62 10.80 2.74 -7.13
N ASP A 63 11.55 2.75 -8.23
CA ASP A 63 12.65 1.82 -8.53
C ASP A 63 13.91 2.01 -7.65
N GLY A 64 13.82 2.84 -6.61
CA GLY A 64 14.94 3.21 -5.75
C GLY A 64 15.88 4.26 -6.35
N LYS A 65 15.56 4.81 -7.54
CA LYS A 65 16.29 5.89 -8.20
C LYS A 65 15.36 7.08 -8.47
N HIS A 66 14.75 7.10 -9.65
CA HIS A 66 14.01 8.28 -10.15
C HIS A 66 12.69 7.91 -10.85
N SER A 67 12.43 6.63 -11.09
CA SER A 67 11.27 6.20 -11.88
C SER A 67 10.21 5.58 -10.97
N GLN A 68 8.98 6.07 -11.11
CA GLN A 68 7.83 5.43 -10.50
C GLN A 68 7.49 4.15 -11.29
N VAL A 69 7.28 3.05 -10.58
CA VAL A 69 7.08 1.72 -11.17
C VAL A 69 5.73 1.10 -10.83
N GLY A 70 4.97 1.73 -9.94
CA GLY A 70 3.61 1.31 -9.64
C GLY A 70 2.93 2.10 -8.54
N TYR A 71 1.68 1.72 -8.31
CA TYR A 71 0.80 2.24 -7.27
C TYR A 71 0.29 1.11 -6.40
N VAL A 72 0.06 1.42 -5.12
CA VAL A 72 -0.71 0.55 -4.23
C VAL A 72 -1.87 1.35 -3.67
N GLU A 73 -3.05 0.76 -3.71
CA GLU A 73 -4.25 1.27 -3.06
C GLU A 73 -4.65 0.31 -1.95
N ALA A 74 -4.76 0.82 -0.72
CA ALA A 74 -5.25 0.06 0.42
C ALA A 74 -6.76 0.26 0.54
N LYS A 75 -7.47 -0.82 0.83
CA LYS A 75 -8.92 -0.81 1.06
C LYS A 75 -9.25 -1.42 2.41
N PRO A 76 -10.34 -0.96 3.04
CA PRO A 76 -10.86 -1.60 4.23
C PRO A 76 -11.15 -3.09 3.96
N PRO A 77 -11.04 -3.93 5.00
CA PRO A 77 -11.48 -5.31 4.92
C PRO A 77 -12.95 -5.38 4.50
N LYS A 78 -13.29 -6.39 3.69
CA LYS A 78 -14.63 -6.62 3.11
C LYS A 78 -15.04 -5.64 2.01
N ALA A 79 -14.18 -4.71 1.59
CA ALA A 79 -14.41 -3.93 0.38
C ALA A 79 -14.47 -4.85 -0.84
N ASN A 80 -15.43 -4.66 -1.75
CA ASN A 80 -15.50 -5.47 -2.97
C ASN A 80 -14.38 -5.08 -3.94
N LEU A 81 -13.36 -5.92 -4.07
CA LEU A 81 -12.19 -5.59 -4.90
C LEU A 81 -12.51 -5.54 -6.39
N ASP A 82 -13.41 -6.40 -6.87
CA ASP A 82 -13.80 -6.46 -8.28
C ASP A 82 -14.50 -5.17 -8.72
N GLU A 83 -15.35 -4.62 -7.85
CA GLU A 83 -16.01 -3.33 -8.09
C GLU A 83 -15.02 -2.16 -8.11
N ILE A 84 -14.02 -2.21 -7.23
CA ILE A 84 -13.02 -1.15 -7.06
C ILE A 84 -12.01 -1.12 -8.20
N GLU A 85 -11.58 -2.29 -8.69
CA GLU A 85 -10.65 -2.40 -9.82
C GLU A 85 -11.23 -1.74 -11.08
N ILE A 86 -12.53 -1.93 -11.33
CA ILE A 86 -13.22 -1.38 -12.50
C ILE A 86 -13.46 0.13 -12.36
N ALA A 87 -13.75 0.61 -11.15
CA ALA A 87 -14.14 2.00 -10.91
C ALA A 87 -12.97 3.00 -10.91
N VAL A 88 -11.72 2.54 -10.78
CA VAL A 88 -10.56 3.41 -10.49
C VAL A 88 -9.35 3.16 -11.40
N PRO A 89 -9.42 3.49 -12.70
CA PRO A 89 -8.21 3.68 -13.50
C PRO A 89 -7.62 5.06 -13.19
N TRP A 90 -6.43 5.09 -12.57
CA TRP A 90 -5.71 6.33 -12.31
C TRP A 90 -5.13 6.90 -13.61
N PRO A 91 -4.98 8.21 -13.77
CA PRO A 91 -4.27 8.77 -14.91
C PRO A 91 -2.86 8.15 -15.03
N GLY A 92 -2.66 7.34 -16.08
CA GLY A 92 -1.40 6.62 -16.31
C GLY A 92 -1.24 5.27 -15.60
N SER A 93 -2.25 4.74 -14.88
CA SER A 93 -2.21 3.35 -14.37
C SER A 93 -2.11 2.32 -15.50
N ASP A 94 -2.61 2.62 -16.68
CA ASP A 94 -2.45 1.73 -17.85
C ASP A 94 -0.97 1.59 -18.29
N GLN A 95 -0.10 2.49 -17.82
CA GLN A 95 1.32 2.50 -18.15
C GLN A 95 2.22 1.89 -17.07
N ILE A 96 1.72 1.63 -15.86
CA ILE A 96 2.50 1.11 -14.73
C ILE A 96 1.67 0.19 -13.82
N ASN A 97 2.32 -0.69 -13.06
CA ASN A 97 1.58 -1.70 -12.30
C ASN A 97 0.69 -1.09 -11.20
N GLN A 98 -0.56 -1.55 -11.11
CA GLN A 98 -1.50 -1.23 -10.04
C GLN A 98 -1.75 -2.47 -9.18
N LEU A 99 -1.76 -2.29 -7.86
CA LEU A 99 -2.13 -3.32 -6.89
C LEU A 99 -3.14 -2.76 -5.89
N ILE A 100 -4.28 -3.44 -5.76
CA ILE A 100 -5.29 -3.12 -4.74
C ILE A 100 -5.19 -4.17 -3.63
N LEU A 101 -5.05 -3.72 -2.38
CA LEU A 101 -4.89 -4.59 -1.21
C LEU A 101 -6.03 -4.35 -0.22
N GLN A 102 -6.64 -5.42 0.28
CA GLN A 102 -7.48 -5.35 1.47
C GLN A 102 -6.61 -5.47 2.72
N MET A 103 -6.80 -4.57 3.67
CA MET A 103 -6.21 -4.70 5.00
C MET A 103 -7.11 -5.64 5.82
N SER A 104 -6.57 -6.64 6.52
CA SER A 104 -7.42 -7.58 7.27
C SER A 104 -7.97 -6.96 8.55
N ASN A 105 -9.24 -7.24 8.87
CA ASN A 105 -9.75 -7.06 10.22
C ASN A 105 -9.59 -8.40 10.92
N GLU A 106 -8.72 -8.44 11.92
CA GLU A 106 -8.99 -9.24 13.11
C GLU A 106 -9.87 -8.40 14.05
#